data_AF-A0ABD0QUS4-F1
#
_entry.id   AF-A0ABD0QUS4-F1
#
_cell.length_a   1.000
_cell.length_b   1.000
_cell.length_c   1.000
_cell.angle_alpha   90.00
_cell.angle_beta   90.00
_cell.angle_gamma   90.00
#
_symmetry.space_group_name_H-M   'P 1'
#
loop_
_entity.id
_entity.type
_entity.pdbx_description
1 polymer ?
#
loop_
_entity_poly.entity_id
_entity_poly.type
_entity_poly.pdbx_seq_one_letter_code
_entity_poly.pdbx_strand_id
1 'polypeptide(L)' 'MKVSDTDTTVVKDVKHGIVSDFINRYPESDSTLVQFLHMSTALDPRFKSLPFLDETMRSNIFNSLMEKILEYHPQQ' A
#
# COMPACT_ATOMS: atom_id res chain seq x y z
N MET A 1 -7.61 4.73 6.68
CA MET A 1 -8.39 4.14 7.80
C MET A 1 -9.84 4.59 7.65
N LYS A 2 -10.80 3.67 7.49
CA LYS A 2 -12.19 4.05 7.18
C LYS A 2 -12.91 4.53 8.44
N VAL A 3 -13.46 5.73 8.37
CA VAL A 3 -14.41 6.23 9.37
C VAL A 3 -15.74 5.50 9.19
N SER A 4 -16.32 5.04 10.28
CA SER A 4 -17.60 4.34 10.34
C SER A 4 -18.66 5.25 10.96
N ASP A 5 -19.91 5.08 10.56
CA ASP A 5 -21.03 5.79 11.18
C ASP A 5 -21.20 5.44 12.65
N THR A 6 -20.80 4.22 13.03
CA THR A 6 -20.80 3.71 14.40
C THR A 6 -19.65 4.23 15.27
N ASP A 7 -18.69 4.96 14.71
CA ASP A 7 -17.61 5.54 15.50
C ASP A 7 -18.14 6.67 16.40
N THR A 8 -17.66 6.72 17.65
CA THR A 8 -17.87 7.89 18.51
C THR A 8 -17.14 9.11 17.95
N THR A 9 -17.55 10.32 18.33
CA THR A 9 -16.89 11.56 17.89
C THR A 9 -15.38 11.52 18.10
N VAL A 10 -14.93 11.11 19.28
CA VAL A 10 -13.50 10.99 19.60
C VAL A 10 -12.79 10.00 18.67
N VAL A 11 -13.41 8.86 18.36
CA VAL A 11 -12.82 7.89 17.43
C VAL A 11 -12.74 8.47 16.02
N LYS A 12 -13.75 9.21 15.57
CA LYS A 12 -13.71 9.90 14.27
C LYS A 12 -12.57 10.90 14.23
N ASP A 13 -12.41 11.72 15.27
CA ASP A 13 -11.37 12.76 15.34
C ASP A 13 -9.96 12.14 15.32
N VAL A 14 -9.75 11.09 16.10
CA VAL A 14 -8.47 10.34 16.09
C VAL A 14 -8.21 9.74 14.71
N LYS A 15 -9.22 9.14 14.07
CA LYS A 15 -9.07 8.56 12.74
C LYS A 15 -8.70 9.62 11.70
N HIS A 16 -9.34 10.79 11.74
CA HIS A 16 -9.00 11.91 10.87
C HIS A 16 -7.59 12.43 11.13
N GLY A 17 -7.19 12.58 12.40
CA GLY A 17 -5.84 13.01 12.76
C GLY A 17 -4.76 12.08 12.18
N ILE A 18 -4.95 10.76 12.30
CA ILE A 18 -4.03 9.77 11.74
C ILE A 18 -3.97 9.86 10.21
N VAL A 19 -5.12 9.95 9.54
CA VAL A 19 -5.17 10.05 8.08
C VAL A 19 -4.52 11.34 7.59
N SER A 20 -4.82 12.47 8.24
CA SER A 20 -4.23 13.77 7.91
C SER A 20 -2.71 13.76 8.04
N ASP A 21 -2.19 13.12 9.08
CA ASP A 21 -0.75 13.02 9.29
C ASP A 21 -0.07 12.10 8.24
N PHE A 22 -0.73 11.01 7.85
CA PHE A 22 -0.20 10.11 6.82
C PHE A 22 -0.18 10.72 5.42
N ILE A 23 -1.16 11.56 5.06
CA ILE A 23 -1.24 12.20 3.72
C ILE A 23 0.04 12.99 3.40
N ASN A 24 0.59 13.69 4.39
CA ASN A 24 1.81 14.48 4.20
C ASN A 24 3.07 13.61 4.11
N ARG A 25 3.07 12.44 4.78
CA ARG A 25 4.22 11.53 4.83
C ARG A 25 4.27 10.59 3.64
N TYR A 26 3.12 10.24 3.08
CA TYR A 26 2.95 9.29 1.99
C TYR A 26 1.97 9.88 0.95
N PRO A 27 2.37 10.97 0.25
CA PRO A 27 1.48 11.61 -0.70
C PRO A 27 1.20 10.68 -1.87
N GLU A 28 -0.08 10.53 -2.24
CA GLU A 28 -0.48 9.70 -3.40
C GLU A 28 0.11 10.21 -4.72
N SER A 29 0.52 11.48 -4.78
CA SER A 29 1.20 12.06 -5.93
C SER A 29 2.64 11.55 -6.11
N ASP A 30 3.26 10.96 -5.08
CA ASP A 30 4.56 10.30 -5.21
C ASP A 30 4.38 8.84 -5.60
N SER A 31 4.26 8.60 -6.90
CA SER A 31 4.03 7.28 -7.47
C SER A 31 5.16 6.29 -7.16
N THR A 32 6.41 6.78 -7.03
CA THR A 32 7.57 5.93 -6.76
C THR A 32 7.53 5.42 -5.32
N LEU A 33 7.24 6.30 -4.36
CA LEU A 33 7.06 5.93 -2.97
C LEU A 33 5.89 4.96 -2.78
N VAL A 34 4.73 5.28 -3.38
CA VAL A 34 3.53 4.42 -3.29
C VAL A 34 3.81 3.03 -3.86
N GLN A 35 4.45 2.95 -5.03
CA GLN A 35 4.85 1.67 -5.63
C GLN A 35 5.81 0.90 -4.71
N PHE A 36 6.82 1.57 -4.14
CA PHE A 36 7.75 0.96 -3.19
C PHE A 36 7.05 0.37 -1.96
N LEU A 37 6.08 1.10 -1.38
CA LEU A 37 5.32 0.64 -0.22
C LEU A 37 4.44 -0.58 -0.55
N HIS A 38 3.78 -0.58 -1.70
CA HIS A 38 2.98 -1.72 -2.15
C HIS A 38 3.84 -2.96 -2.40
N MET A 39 4.97 -2.81 -3.10
CA MET A 39 5.92 -3.90 -3.32
C MET A 39 6.47 -4.46 -2.00
N SER A 40 6.87 -3.58 -1.08
CA SER A 40 7.35 -3.97 0.25
C SER A 40 6.28 -4.74 1.04
N THR A 41 5.03 -4.30 0.95
CA THR A 41 3.89 -4.96 1.61
C THR A 41 3.61 -6.35 1.02
N ALA A 42 3.70 -6.49 -0.31
CA ALA A 42 3.47 -7.77 -1.00
C ALA A 42 4.52 -8.84 -0.67
N LEU A 43 5.73 -8.42 -0.26
CA LEU A 43 6.79 -9.32 0.19
C LEU A 43 6.51 -9.94 1.56
N ASP A 44 5.64 -9.34 2.38
CA ASP A 44 5.15 -9.99 3.60
C ASP A 44 4.03 -10.99 3.24
N PRO A 45 4.23 -12.31 3.48
CA PRO A 45 3.24 -13.32 3.13
C PRO A 45 1.85 -13.10 3.74
N ARG A 46 1.78 -12.40 4.88
CA ARG A 46 0.51 -12.07 5.56
C ARG A 46 -0.30 -11.02 4.81
N PHE A 47 0.34 -10.21 3.98
CA PHE A 47 -0.28 -9.09 3.26
C PHE A 47 -0.22 -9.25 1.74
N LYS A 48 0.22 -10.41 1.24
CA LYS A 48 0.32 -10.72 -0.20
C LYS A 48 -0.98 -10.49 -0.97
N SER A 49 -2.15 -10.62 -0.34
CA SER A 49 -3.44 -10.42 -1.03
C SER A 49 -3.72 -8.95 -1.42
N LEU A 50 -3.04 -7.98 -0.79
CA LEU A 50 -3.21 -6.54 -1.02
C LEU A 50 -4.69 -6.13 -1.21
N PRO A 51 -5.56 -6.38 -0.20
CA PRO A 51 -7.02 -6.26 -0.35
C PRO A 51 -7.51 -4.82 -0.58
N PHE A 52 -6.62 -3.84 -0.41
CA PHE A 52 -6.89 -2.43 -0.61
C PHE A 52 -6.61 -1.96 -2.04
N LEU A 53 -6.09 -2.82 -2.92
CA LEU A 53 -5.86 -2.53 -4.34
C LEU A 53 -6.87 -3.25 -5.23
N ASP A 54 -7.15 -2.67 -6.39
CA ASP A 54 -7.86 -3.36 -7.47
C ASP A 54 -6.97 -4.43 -8.14
N GLU A 55 -7.60 -5.28 -8.95
CA GLU A 55 -6.93 -6.39 -9.63
C GLU A 55 -5.77 -5.93 -10.54
N THR A 56 -5.96 -4.81 -11.22
CA THR A 56 -5.01 -4.27 -12.20
C THR A 56 -3.77 -3.75 -11.47
N MET A 57 -3.97 -2.93 -10.43
CA MET A 57 -2.90 -2.43 -9.58
C MET A 57 -2.14 -3.57 -8.92
N ARG A 58 -2.86 -4.55 -8.38
CA ARG A 58 -2.23 -5.71 -7.74
C ARG A 58 -1.39 -6.52 -8.72
N SER A 59 -1.89 -6.77 -9.93
CA SER A 59 -1.16 -7.46 -10.99
C SER A 59 0.12 -6.70 -11.37
N ASN A 60 0.04 -5.37 -11.50
CA ASN A 60 1.19 -4.53 -11.80
C ASN A 60 2.28 -4.64 -10.72
N ILE A 61 1.89 -4.62 -9.43
CA ILE A 61 2.84 -4.76 -8.32
C ILE A 61 3.56 -6.12 -8.37
N PHE A 62 2.84 -7.21 -8.63
CA PHE A 62 3.46 -8.53 -8.75
C PHE A 62 4.38 -8.64 -9.96
N ASN A 63 3.99 -8.07 -11.11
CA ASN A 63 4.84 -8.04 -12.30
C ASN A 63 6.14 -7.27 -12.02
N SER A 64 6.05 -6.07 -11.42
CA SER A 64 7.24 -5.29 -11.04
C SER A 64 8.13 -6.02 -10.04
N LEU A 65 7.57 -6.80 -9.11
CA LEU A 65 8.36 -7.64 -8.22
C LEU A 65 9.08 -8.76 -8.96
N MET A 66 8.40 -9.45 -9.88
CA MET A 66 8.98 -10.50 -10.69
C MET A 66 10.11 -9.99 -11.58
N GLU A 67 9.91 -8.83 -12.22
CA GLU A 67 10.95 -8.14 -13.00
C GLU A 67 12.19 -7.88 -12.14
N LYS A 68 12.03 -7.29 -10.94
CA LYS A 68 13.15 -7.08 -10.02
C LYS A 68 13.84 -8.39 -9.61
N ILE A 69 13.08 -9.44 -9.30
CA ILE A 69 13.65 -10.73 -8.94
C ILE A 69 14.51 -11.28 -10.09
N LEU A 70 14.04 -11.17 -11.33
CA LEU A 70 14.78 -11.60 -12.52
C LEU A 70 16.02 -10.72 -12.80
N GLU A 71 15.95 -9.42 -12.51
CA GLU A 71 17.10 -8.51 -12.58
C GLU A 71 18.20 -8.89 -11.57
N TYR A 72 17.84 -9.20 -10.32
CA TYR A 72 18.80 -9.58 -9.27
C TYR A 72 19.26 -11.04 -9.35
N HIS A 73 18.46 -11.91 -9.97
CA HIS A 73 18.74 -13.32 -10.15
C HIS A 73 18.51 -13.72 -11.62
N PRO A 74 19.39 -13.30 -12.55
CA PRO A 74 19.31 -13.76 -13.93
C PRO A 74 19.40 -15.29 -13.91
N GLN A 75 18.41 -15.95 -14.52
CA GLN A 75 18.36 -17.41 -14.65
C GLN A 75 19.71 -17.87 -15.24
N GLN A 76 20.46 -18.68 -14.48
CA GLN A 76 21.73 -19.26 -14.92
C GLN A 76 21.52 -20.34 -15.98
#